data_AF-A0A2J6XC54-F1
#
_entry.id   AF-A0A2J6XC54-F1
#
_cell.length_a   1.000
_cell.length_b   1.000
_cell.length_c   1.000
_cell.angle_alpha   90.00
_cell.angle_beta   90.00
_cell.angle_gamma   90.00
#
_symmetry.space_group_name_H-M   'P 1'
#
loop_
_entity.id
_entity.type
_entity.pdbx_description
1 polymer ?
#
loop_
_entity_poly.entity_id
_entity_poly.type
_entity_poly.pdbx_seq_one_letter_code
_entity_poly.pdbx_strand_id
1 'polypeptide(L)' 'APRARVLVDLSETTFVDSTALATLVSAMKRCQQVQGEFALCGLRRPVLMIFELTRLDKAFNIFVDAEHALNVLNA' A
#
# COMPACT_ATOMS: atom_id res chain seq x y z
N ALA A 1 -21.68 -8.51 2.95
CA ALA A 1 -20.61 -8.82 3.91
C ALA A 1 -19.70 -7.59 4.04
N PRO A 2 -19.09 -7.31 5.20
CA PRO A 2 -18.13 -6.21 5.29
C PRO A 2 -16.98 -6.45 4.29
N ARG A 3 -16.65 -5.42 3.50
CA ARG A 3 -15.52 -5.46 2.57
C ARG A 3 -14.22 -5.35 3.38
N ALA A 4 -13.24 -6.18 3.08
CA ALA A 4 -11.93 -6.08 3.73
C ALA A 4 -11.29 -4.74 3.39
N ARG A 5 -10.79 -4.00 4.39
CA ARG A 5 -10.03 -2.76 4.19
C ARG A 5 -8.69 -2.92 4.89
N VAL A 6 -7.61 -2.74 4.14
CA VAL A 6 -6.24 -2.95 4.63
C VAL A 6 -5.41 -1.70 4.31
N LEU A 7 -4.86 -1.09 5.35
CA LEU A 7 -3.87 -0.03 5.23
C LEU A 7 -2.54 -0.56 5.78
N VAL A 8 -1.48 -0.47 4.99
CA VAL A 8 -0.13 -0.84 5.42
C VAL A 8 0.70 0.42 5.61
N ASP A 9 1.10 0.68 6.84
CA ASP A 9 1.98 1.79 7.19
C ASP A 9 3.44 1.36 7.05
N LEU A 10 4.15 2.02 6.13
CA LEU A 10 5.57 1.80 5.85
C LEU A 10 6.45 2.94 6.40
N SER A 11 5.91 3.79 7.29
CA SER A 11 6.61 4.93 7.88
C SER A 11 7.92 4.60 8.56
N GLU A 12 8.07 3.40 9.14
CA GLU A 12 9.33 2.93 9.75
C GLU A 12 10.15 2.00 8.85
N THR A 13 9.71 1.77 7.61
CA THR A 13 10.39 0.89 6.66
C THR A 13 11.52 1.63 5.94
N THR A 14 12.73 1.10 6.02
CA THR A 14 13.92 1.69 5.37
C THR A 14 14.26 1.04 4.02
N PHE A 15 13.81 -0.19 3.79
CA PHE A 15 14.11 -0.98 2.59
C PHE A 15 13.01 -2.00 2.29
N VAL A 16 12.84 -2.33 1.01
CA VAL A 16 11.97 -3.41 0.53
C VAL A 16 12.72 -4.20 -0.55
N ASP A 17 12.63 -5.52 -0.51
CA ASP A 17 13.16 -6.40 -1.53
C ASP A 17 12.06 -6.94 -2.46
N SER A 18 12.43 -7.82 -3.39
CA SER A 18 11.48 -8.46 -4.31
C SER A 18 10.42 -9.29 -3.59
N THR A 19 10.75 -9.90 -2.45
CA THR A 19 9.81 -10.69 -1.65
C THR A 19 8.74 -9.78 -1.04
N ALA A 20 9.14 -8.68 -0.40
CA ALA A 20 8.21 -7.70 0.16
C ALA A 20 7.26 -7.15 -0.92
N LEU A 21 7.79 -6.77 -2.09
CA LEU A 21 6.97 -6.28 -3.20
C LEU A 21 5.98 -7.35 -3.69
N ALA A 22 6.43 -8.60 -3.88
CA ALA A 22 5.56 -9.69 -4.31
C ALA A 22 4.45 -9.99 -3.29
N THR A 23 4.76 -9.91 -2.00
CA THR A 23 3.78 -10.06 -0.91
C THR A 23 2.74 -8.94 -0.94
N LEU A 24 3.15 -7.68 -1.06
CA LEU A 24 2.23 -6.54 -1.15
C LEU A 24 1.30 -6.63 -2.36
N VAL A 25 1.84 -7.01 -3.53
CA VAL A 25 1.03 -7.20 -4.75
C VAL A 25 0.02 -8.34 -4.56
N SER A 26 0.44 -9.44 -3.92
CA SER A 26 -0.44 -10.58 -3.65
C SER A 26 -1.56 -10.23 -2.67
N ALA A 27 -1.24 -9.47 -1.62
CA ALA A 27 -2.21 -8.98 -0.65
C ALA A 27 -3.24 -8.03 -1.30
N MET A 28 -2.78 -7.10 -2.13
CA MET A 28 -3.65 -6.19 -2.88
C MET A 28 -4.63 -6.96 -3.77
N LYS A 29 -4.14 -7.92 -4.56
CA LYS A 29 -4.99 -8.75 -5.43
C LYS A 29 -6.04 -9.53 -4.63
N ARG A 30 -5.65 -10.11 -3.48
CA ARG A 30 -6.58 -10.83 -2.61
C ARG A 30 -7.66 -9.91 -2.02
N CYS A 31 -7.30 -8.68 -1.67
CA CYS A 31 -8.26 -7.68 -1.21
C CYS A 31 -9.26 -7.32 -2.33
N GLN A 32 -8.76 -7.07 -3.54
CA GLN A 32 -9.60 -6.76 -4.71
C GLN A 32 -10.56 -7.91 -5.07
N GLN A 33 -10.15 -9.17 -4.93
CA GLN A 33 -11.01 -10.34 -5.19
C GLN A 33 -12.25 -10.39 -4.29
N VAL A 34 -12.17 -9.84 -3.08
CA VAL A 34 -13.31 -9.72 -2.16
C VAL A 34 -13.98 -8.35 -2.22
N GLN A 35 -13.73 -7.59 -3.29
CA GLN A 35 -14.17 -6.20 -3.46
C GLN A 35 -13.77 -5.29 -2.29
N GLY A 36 -12.64 -5.60 -1.66
CA GLY A 36 -12.03 -4.81 -0.60
C GLY A 36 -11.11 -3.71 -1.11
N GLU A 37 -10.58 -2.93 -0.19
CA GLU A 37 -9.65 -1.83 -0.45
C GLU A 37 -8.30 -2.13 0.19
N PHE A 38 -7.22 -1.85 -0.55
CA PHE A 38 -5.85 -2.02 -0.10
C PHE A 38 -5.07 -0.76 -0.41
N ALA A 39 -4.44 -0.17 0.60
CA ALA A 39 -3.67 1.05 0.47
C ALA A 39 -2.36 0.98 1.26
N LEU A 40 -1.42 1.83 0.87
CA LEU A 40 -0.14 2.01 1.55
C LEU A 40 -0.05 3.44 2.07
N CYS A 41 0.71 3.67 3.14
CA CYS A 41 1.08 5.01 3.56
C CYS A 41 2.51 5.07 4.10
N GLY A 42 3.04 6.29 4.27
CA GLY A 42 4.31 6.50 4.97
C GLY A 42 5.56 6.06 4.19
N LEU A 43 5.50 5.90 2.87
CA LEU A 43 6.69 5.49 2.10
C LEU A 43 7.76 6.59 2.15
N ARG A 44 8.87 6.28 2.83
CA ARG A 44 10.09 7.11 2.79
C ARG A 44 10.74 7.05 1.40
N ARG A 45 11.58 8.05 1.08
CA ARG A 45 12.19 8.20 -0.26
C ARG A 45 12.88 6.93 -0.80
N PRO A 46 13.67 6.16 -0.02
CA PRO A 46 14.30 4.94 -0.52
C PRO A 46 13.29 3.89 -0.98
N VAL A 47 12.22 3.67 -0.19
CA VAL A 47 11.15 2.72 -0.51
C VAL A 47 10.33 3.24 -1.70
N LEU A 48 9.98 4.52 -1.70
CA LEU A 48 9.23 5.14 -2.81
C LEU A 48 9.99 5.01 -4.15
N MET A 49 11.30 5.22 -4.18
CA MET A 49 12.10 5.05 -5.40
C MET A 49 12.03 3.63 -5.94
N ILE A 50 12.01 2.61 -5.07
CA ILE A 50 11.86 1.21 -5.50
C ILE A 50 10.48 0.99 -6.15
N PHE A 51 9.43 1.57 -5.57
CA PHE A 51 8.08 1.54 -6.15
C PHE A 51 8.02 2.26 -7.50
N GLU A 52 8.63 3.45 -7.63
CA GLU A 52 8.72 4.21 -8.88
C GLU A 52 9.46 3.41 -9.97
N LEU A 53 10.63 2.83 -9.64
CA LEU A 53 11.44 2.04 -10.57
C LEU A 53 10.69 0.79 -11.07
N THR A 54 9.91 0.17 -10.19
CA THR A 54 9.11 -1.02 -10.51
C THR A 54 7.72 -0.67 -11.08
N ARG A 55 7.38 0.61 -11.19
CA ARG A 55 6.07 1.14 -11.59
C ARG A 55 4.91 0.71 -10.69
N LEU A 56 5.22 0.26 -9.47
CA LEU A 56 4.22 -0.13 -8.47
C LEU A 56 3.61 1.10 -7.80
N ASP A 57 4.26 2.25 -7.83
CA ASP A 57 3.71 3.54 -7.39
C ASP A 57 2.34 3.85 -8.03
N LYS A 58 2.12 3.40 -9.28
CA LYS A 58 0.85 3.57 -10.00
C LYS A 58 -0.17 2.47 -9.75
N ALA A 59 0.26 1.34 -9.20
CA ALA A 59 -0.59 0.18 -8.95
C ALA A 59 -1.27 0.27 -7.57
N PHE A 60 -0.61 0.90 -6.60
CA PHE A 60 -1.12 1.08 -5.25
C PHE A 60 -1.75 2.47 -5.06
N ASN A 61 -2.76 2.55 -4.21
CA ASN A 61 -3.17 3.82 -3.63
C ASN A 61 -2.20 4.14 -2.47
N ILE A 62 -1.43 5.22 -2.60
CA ILE A 62 -0.36 5.57 -1.67
C ILE A 62 -0.67 6.92 -1.04
N PHE A 63 -0.79 6.95 0.28
CA PHE A 63 -1.03 8.15 1.07
C PHE A 63 0.23 8.62 1.78
N VAL A 64 0.26 9.90 2.16
CA VAL A 64 1.39 10.48 2.90
C VAL A 64 1.57 9.84 4.28
N ASP A 65 0.48 9.63 5.01
CA ASP A 65 0.45 9.02 6.34
C ASP A 65 -0.87 8.27 6.58
N ALA A 66 -0.95 7.61 7.74
CA ALA A 66 -2.13 6.84 8.11
C ALA A 66 -3.36 7.72 8.38
N GLU A 67 -3.18 8.92 8.92
CA GLU A 67 -4.29 9.84 9.23
C GLU A 67 -4.99 10.29 7.94
N HIS A 68 -4.22 10.73 6.95
CA HIS A 68 -4.74 11.10 5.63
C HIS A 68 -5.45 9.92 4.96
N ALA A 69 -4.86 8.71 5.01
CA ALA A 69 -5.48 7.51 4.46
C ALA A 69 -6.83 7.21 5.12
N LEU A 70 -6.91 7.24 6.46
CA LEU A 70 -8.13 6.96 7.19
C LEU A 70 -9.22 8.03 6.95
N ASN A 71 -8.84 9.29 6.78
CA ASN A 71 -9.79 10.35 6.45
C ASN A 71 -10.39 10.15 5.04
N VAL A 72 -9.59 9.74 4.07
CA VAL A 72 -10.05 9.52 2.69
C VAL A 72 -10.84 8.21 2.54
N LEU A 73 -10.44 7.12 3.22
CA LEU A 73 -11.05 5.80 3.09
C LEU A 73 -12.28 5.56 3.98
N ASN A 74 -12.55 6.46 4.93
CA ASN A 74 -13.77 6.45 5.74
C ASN A 74 -14.82 7.48 5.31
N ALA A 75 -14.46 8.35 4.35
CA ALA A 75 -15.39 9.23 3.66
C ALA A 75 -16.18 8.45 2.59
#